data_AF-A0A965NPC6-F1
#
_entry.id   AF-A0A965NPC6-F1
#
_cell.length_a   1.000
_cell.length_b   1.000
_cell.length_c   1.000
_cell.angle_alpha   90.00
_cell.angle_beta   90.00
_cell.angle_gamma   90.00
#
_symmetry.space_group_name_H-M   'P 1'
#
loop_
_entity.id
_entity.type
_entity.pdbx_description
1 polymer ?
#
loop_
_entity_poly.entity_id
_entity_poly.type
_entity_poly.pdbx_seq_one_letter_code
_entity_poly.pdbx_strand_id
1 'polypeptide(L)'
;MYALLASLIFVAAGEVAPPPPPAVPDAEVVRYLKPSELIEWNSALRISTAGESRARTGQSILKTSGATVPDSKAPKIGGLTETPEQAKARAQKMIDEGNSQIQQALPVLTRLRTAAAARVAEKTKPVSFSVEVAPAAWNLAVAQSVVRIQKQARDLGYAKVHFIGSISLLGDGKLNRPEDLSADIRSAWNKVDDKSLAPAPAEGYSYVPGADKGAPSLSKSLPAATAPKQVAVVWAEFYAAPVAVIR
;
A
#
# COMPACT_ATOMS: atom_id res chain seq x y z
N MET A 1 -3.37 -34.88 -7.10
CA MET A 1 -2.83 -33.62 -6.53
C MET A 1 -1.36 -33.87 -6.17
N TYR A 2 -0.42 -33.15 -6.79
CA TYR A 2 1.02 -33.36 -6.59
C TYR A 2 1.51 -32.82 -5.24
N ALA A 3 0.93 -31.70 -4.79
CA ALA A 3 1.22 -31.10 -3.49
C ALA A 3 -0.06 -30.54 -2.84
N LEU A 4 -0.11 -30.49 -1.51
CA LEU A 4 -1.15 -29.79 -0.75
C LEU A 4 -0.64 -28.40 -0.37
N LEU A 5 -1.44 -27.38 -0.65
CA LEU A 5 -1.24 -26.00 -0.22
C LEU A 5 -2.43 -25.61 0.64
N ALA A 6 -2.18 -25.20 1.88
CA ALA A 6 -3.26 -24.78 2.78
C ALA A 6 -2.79 -23.66 3.72
N SER A 7 -3.71 -22.78 4.09
CA SER A 7 -3.48 -21.72 5.06
C SER A 7 -4.36 -21.88 6.30
N LEU A 8 -3.83 -21.48 7.46
CA LEU A 8 -4.59 -21.29 8.70
C LEU A 8 -4.89 -19.81 8.83
N ILE A 9 -6.16 -19.42 8.74
CA ILE A 9 -6.58 -18.02 8.82
C ILE A 9 -7.09 -17.73 10.24
N PHE A 10 -6.43 -16.79 10.91
CA PHE A 10 -6.82 -16.27 12.21
C PHE A 10 -7.26 -14.81 12.04
N VAL A 11 -8.36 -14.44 12.70
CA VAL A 11 -8.89 -13.08 12.67
C VAL A 11 -9.01 -12.56 14.09
N ALA A 12 -8.35 -11.43 14.38
CA ALA A 12 -8.44 -10.78 15.68
C ALA A 12 -9.79 -10.09 15.83
N ALA A 13 -10.57 -10.46 16.84
CA ALA A 13 -11.73 -9.70 17.29
C ALA A 13 -11.24 -8.46 18.06
N GLY A 14 -11.20 -7.31 17.40
CA GLY A 14 -10.82 -6.04 18.01
C GLY A 14 -11.22 -4.87 17.12
N GLU A 15 -11.65 -3.76 17.74
CA GLU A 15 -11.90 -2.51 17.02
C GLU A 15 -10.60 -2.03 16.36
N VAL A 16 -10.59 -2.00 15.03
CA VAL A 16 -9.55 -1.31 14.28
C VAL A 16 -10.13 0.02 13.83
N ALA A 17 -9.40 1.10 14.11
CA ALA A 17 -9.76 2.43 13.64
C ALA A 17 -10.01 2.38 12.13
N PRO A 18 -11.08 3.03 11.63
CA PRO A 18 -11.36 3.05 10.20
C PRO A 18 -10.10 3.51 9.46
N PRO A 19 -9.67 2.79 8.39
CA PRO A 19 -8.47 3.18 7.67
C PRO A 19 -8.65 4.63 7.20
N PRO A 20 -7.58 5.45 7.28
CA PRO A 20 -7.65 6.82 6.78
C PRO A 20 -8.12 6.79 5.31
N PRO A 21 -8.91 7.79 4.88
CA PRO A 21 -9.37 7.85 3.50
C PRO A 21 -8.18 7.67 2.55
N PRO A 22 -8.28 6.79 1.53
CA PRO A 22 -7.17 6.55 0.63
C PRO A 22 -6.76 7.88 0.00
N ALA A 23 -5.48 8.21 0.09
CA ALA A 23 -4.93 9.37 -0.60
C ALA A 23 -5.02 9.09 -2.11
N VAL A 24 -6.01 9.71 -2.77
CA VAL A 24 -6.21 9.56 -4.22
C VAL A 24 -5.21 10.47 -4.93
N PRO A 25 -4.28 9.93 -5.74
CA PRO A 25 -3.38 10.76 -6.53
C PRO A 25 -4.17 11.68 -7.48
N ASP A 26 -3.67 12.88 -7.76
CA ASP A 26 -4.36 13.85 -8.63
C ASP A 26 -4.69 13.29 -10.02
N ALA A 27 -3.86 12.37 -10.54
CA ALA A 27 -4.09 11.67 -11.80
C ALA A 27 -5.34 10.77 -11.77
N GLU A 28 -5.76 10.33 -10.58
CA GLU A 28 -6.91 9.45 -10.38
C GLU A 28 -8.16 10.20 -9.94
N VAL A 29 -8.03 11.41 -9.34
CA VAL A 29 -9.16 12.24 -8.87
C VAL A 29 -10.22 12.41 -9.95
N VAL A 30 -9.81 12.73 -11.18
CA VAL A 30 -10.68 12.94 -12.35
C VAL A 30 -11.63 11.77 -12.62
N ARG A 31 -11.21 10.53 -12.34
CA ARG A 31 -12.02 9.32 -12.57
C ARG A 31 -13.21 9.19 -11.61
N TYR A 32 -13.18 9.92 -10.50
CA TYR A 32 -14.18 9.86 -9.44
C TYR A 32 -15.02 11.14 -9.35
N LEU A 33 -14.81 12.11 -10.22
CA LEU A 33 -15.59 13.35 -10.28
C LEU A 33 -16.83 13.20 -11.17
N LYS A 34 -17.89 13.91 -10.82
CA LYS A 34 -19.07 14.08 -11.68
C LYS A 34 -18.73 15.05 -12.83
N PRO A 35 -19.51 15.05 -13.93
CA PRO A 35 -19.25 15.95 -15.07
C PRO A 35 -19.12 17.44 -14.69
N SER A 36 -19.95 17.96 -13.78
CA SER A 36 -19.86 19.35 -13.32
C SER A 36 -18.58 19.63 -12.52
N GLU A 37 -18.20 18.70 -11.64
CA GLU A 37 -17.00 18.79 -10.83
C GLU A 37 -15.72 18.65 -11.65
N LEU A 38 -15.76 17.90 -12.76
CA LEU A 38 -14.66 17.79 -13.70
C LEU A 38 -14.38 19.12 -14.41
N ILE A 39 -15.43 19.88 -14.75
CA ILE A 39 -15.30 21.21 -15.34
C ILE A 39 -14.63 22.16 -14.33
N GLU A 40 -15.07 22.12 -13.07
CA GLU A 40 -14.48 22.90 -11.98
C GLU A 40 -13.01 22.51 -11.73
N TRP A 41 -12.70 21.22 -11.73
CA TRP A 41 -11.33 20.69 -11.60
C TRP A 41 -10.42 21.24 -12.68
N ASN A 42 -10.82 21.11 -13.95
CA ASN A 42 -10.02 21.57 -15.08
C ASN A 42 -9.81 23.09 -15.06
N SER A 43 -10.84 23.84 -14.67
CA SER A 43 -10.74 25.30 -14.52
C SER A 43 -9.76 25.69 -13.41
N ALA A 44 -9.89 25.09 -12.23
CA ALA A 44 -9.02 25.35 -11.08
C ALA A 44 -7.58 24.92 -11.34
N LEU A 45 -7.37 23.76 -11.97
CA LEU A 45 -6.04 23.27 -12.34
C LEU A 45 -5.36 24.22 -13.33
N ARG A 46 -6.10 24.71 -14.34
CA ARG A 46 -5.57 25.70 -15.29
C ARG A 46 -5.12 26.99 -14.59
N ILE A 47 -5.90 27.48 -13.62
CA ILE A 47 -5.56 28.68 -12.84
C ILE A 47 -4.30 28.42 -11.99
N SER A 48 -4.22 27.28 -11.32
CA SER A 48 -3.06 26.89 -10.52
C SER A 48 -1.79 26.78 -11.38
N THR A 49 -1.85 26.06 -12.51
CA THR A 49 -0.72 25.89 -13.42
C THR A 49 -0.26 27.21 -14.03
N ALA A 50 -1.20 28.11 -14.37
CA ALA A 50 -0.85 29.45 -14.81
C ALA A 50 -0.15 30.27 -13.72
N GLY A 51 -0.62 30.15 -12.47
CA GLY A 51 0.00 30.76 -11.30
C GLY A 51 1.43 30.26 -11.04
N GLU A 52 1.63 28.94 -11.10
CA GLU A 52 2.95 28.31 -10.96
C GLU A 52 3.93 28.77 -12.04
N SER A 53 3.48 28.82 -13.30
CA SER A 53 4.30 29.30 -14.42
C SER A 53 4.71 30.75 -14.24
N ARG A 54 3.77 31.61 -13.81
CA ARG A 54 4.01 33.03 -13.56
C ARG A 54 4.98 33.25 -12.40
N ALA A 55 4.79 32.54 -11.29
CA ALA A 55 5.68 32.60 -10.14
C ALA A 55 7.09 32.10 -10.48
N ARG A 56 7.20 30.99 -11.22
CA ARG A 56 8.49 30.45 -11.70
C ARG A 56 9.21 31.44 -12.61
N THR A 57 8.47 32.13 -13.49
CA THR A 57 9.04 33.17 -14.36
C THR A 57 9.56 34.34 -13.53
N GLY A 58 8.81 34.82 -12.54
CA GLY A 58 9.27 35.85 -11.60
C GLY A 58 10.52 35.44 -10.83
N GLN A 59 10.57 34.21 -10.32
CA GLN A 59 11.78 33.66 -9.66
C GLN A 59 13.00 33.61 -10.59
N SER A 60 12.80 33.29 -11.87
CA SER A 60 13.87 33.29 -12.87
C SER A 60 14.45 34.70 -13.07
N ILE A 61 13.59 35.72 -13.15
CA ILE A 61 14.01 37.12 -13.30
C ILE A 61 14.75 37.63 -12.05
N LEU A 62 14.33 37.24 -10.84
CA LEU A 62 15.09 37.57 -9.62
C LEU A 62 16.49 36.96 -9.63
N LYS A 63 16.62 35.71 -10.10
CA LYS A 63 17.93 35.04 -10.20
C LYS A 63 18.86 35.73 -11.19
N THR A 64 18.34 36.25 -12.31
CA THR A 64 19.15 36.93 -13.33
C THR A 64 19.44 38.40 -13.00
N SER A 65 18.55 39.09 -12.30
CA SER A 65 18.74 40.50 -11.89
C SER A 65 19.66 40.69 -10.67
N GLY A 66 19.97 39.61 -9.94
CA GLY A 66 20.97 39.59 -8.86
C GLY A 66 22.39 39.22 -9.32
N ALA A 67 22.57 38.77 -10.56
CA ALA A 67 23.89 38.57 -11.13
C ALA A 67 24.51 39.95 -11.41
N THR A 68 25.71 40.20 -10.88
CA THR A 68 26.51 41.37 -11.26
C THR A 68 26.66 41.38 -12.77
N VAL A 69 25.89 42.24 -13.45
CA VAL A 69 26.13 42.54 -14.86
C VAL A 69 27.49 43.21 -14.89
N PRO A 70 28.53 42.60 -15.49
CA PRO A 70 29.78 43.30 -15.71
C PRO A 70 29.44 44.50 -16.56
N ASP A 71 29.83 45.69 -16.09
CA ASP A 71 29.64 46.99 -16.71
C ASP A 71 29.71 46.87 -18.25
N SER A 72 28.55 46.68 -18.89
CA SER A 72 28.53 46.38 -20.31
C SER A 72 28.70 47.70 -21.01
N LYS A 73 29.94 47.96 -21.45
CA LYS A 73 30.30 49.03 -22.40
C LYS A 73 29.69 48.77 -23.80
N ALA A 74 28.46 48.27 -23.85
CA ALA A 74 27.70 48.10 -25.08
C ALA A 74 26.97 49.42 -25.40
N PRO A 75 26.83 49.79 -26.68
CA PRO A 75 26.16 51.05 -27.05
C PRO A 75 24.72 51.06 -26.51
N LYS A 76 24.37 52.12 -25.77
CA LYS A 76 22.99 52.36 -25.33
C LYS A 76 22.12 52.65 -26.56
N ILE A 77 21.52 51.62 -27.13
CA ILE A 77 20.50 51.77 -28.16
C ILE A 77 19.16 52.07 -27.46
N GLY A 78 18.71 53.31 -27.59
CA GLY A 78 17.30 53.72 -27.44
C GLY A 78 16.59 53.38 -26.13
N GLY A 79 16.80 54.20 -25.09
CA GLY A 79 15.77 54.57 -24.08
C GLY A 79 15.02 53.51 -23.26
N LEU A 80 15.24 52.21 -23.45
CA LEU A 80 14.44 51.13 -22.88
C LEU A 80 15.31 50.08 -22.17
N THR A 81 16.19 50.54 -21.27
CA THR A 81 16.87 49.63 -20.35
C THR A 81 16.12 49.67 -19.01
N GLU A 82 15.37 48.60 -18.72
CA GLU A 82 14.76 48.37 -17.41
C GLU A 82 15.86 48.39 -16.34
N THR A 83 15.72 49.21 -15.29
CA THR A 83 16.67 49.23 -14.18
C THR A 83 16.60 47.92 -13.38
N PRO A 84 17.69 47.51 -12.71
CA PRO A 84 17.67 46.33 -11.84
C PRO A 84 16.56 46.36 -10.78
N GLU A 85 16.25 47.54 -10.24
CA GLU A 85 15.19 47.78 -9.27
C GLU A 85 13.80 47.58 -9.89
N GLN A 86 13.58 48.07 -11.12
CA GLN A 86 12.34 47.84 -11.87
C GLN A 86 12.16 46.35 -12.21
N ALA A 87 13.24 45.66 -12.60
CA ALA A 87 13.21 44.22 -12.88
C ALA A 87 12.87 43.41 -11.62
N LYS A 88 13.43 43.76 -10.46
CA LYS A 88 13.08 43.14 -9.16
C LYS A 88 11.61 43.38 -8.80
N ALA A 89 11.12 44.62 -8.93
CA ALA A 89 9.73 44.96 -8.63
C ALA A 89 8.73 44.21 -9.53
N ARG A 90 9.02 44.12 -10.84
CA ARG A 90 8.23 43.34 -11.79
C ARG A 90 8.25 41.86 -11.45
N ALA A 91 9.42 41.32 -11.13
CA ALA A 91 9.57 39.91 -10.77
C ALA A 91 8.79 39.55 -9.50
N GLN A 92 8.85 40.41 -8.48
CA GLN A 92 8.07 40.23 -7.25
C GLN A 92 6.57 40.28 -7.52
N LYS A 93 6.11 41.25 -8.32
CA LYS A 93 4.70 41.33 -8.75
C LYS A 93 4.23 40.04 -9.44
N MET A 94 5.05 39.46 -10.32
CA MET A 94 4.73 38.19 -10.98
C MET A 94 4.63 37.02 -9.99
N ILE A 95 5.49 36.99 -8.95
CA ILE A 95 5.43 35.98 -7.89
C ILE A 95 4.14 36.13 -7.08
N ASP A 96 3.80 37.35 -6.67
CA ASP A 96 2.62 37.64 -5.86
C ASP A 96 1.33 37.32 -6.61
N GLU A 97 1.23 37.71 -7.88
CA GLU A 97 0.11 37.36 -8.76
C GLU A 97 0.01 35.84 -8.98
N GLY A 98 1.14 35.16 -9.16
CA GLY A 98 1.19 33.71 -9.31
C GLY A 98 0.71 32.98 -8.05
N ASN A 99 1.18 33.43 -6.89
CA ASN A 99 0.75 32.92 -5.59
C ASN A 99 -0.74 33.18 -5.33
N SER A 100 -1.24 34.36 -5.69
CA SER A 100 -2.67 34.68 -5.58
C SER A 100 -3.53 33.73 -6.42
N GLN A 101 -3.09 33.37 -7.63
CA GLN A 101 -3.81 32.43 -8.50
C GLN A 101 -3.82 31.02 -7.92
N ILE A 102 -2.68 30.55 -7.38
CA ILE A 102 -2.59 29.26 -6.69
C ILE A 102 -3.53 29.22 -5.48
N GLN A 103 -3.51 30.27 -4.64
CA GLN A 103 -4.36 30.36 -3.46
C GLN A 103 -5.85 30.45 -3.81
N GLN A 104 -6.20 31.09 -4.93
CA GLN A 104 -7.58 31.13 -5.42
C GLN A 104 -8.09 29.75 -5.85
N ALA A 105 -7.24 28.93 -6.48
CA ALA A 105 -7.61 27.60 -6.97
C ALA A 105 -7.62 26.53 -5.85
N LEU A 106 -6.84 26.73 -4.79
CA LEU A 106 -6.59 25.73 -3.75
C LEU A 106 -7.86 25.21 -3.04
N PRO A 107 -8.84 26.05 -2.64
CA PRO A 107 -10.05 25.56 -1.97
C PRO A 107 -10.88 24.62 -2.85
N VAL A 108 -10.97 24.93 -4.15
CA VAL A 108 -11.71 24.12 -5.12
C VAL A 108 -11.02 22.77 -5.31
N LEU A 109 -9.70 22.76 -5.55
CA LEU A 109 -8.93 21.53 -5.71
C LEU A 109 -9.00 20.66 -4.44
N THR A 110 -8.93 21.27 -3.26
CA THR A 110 -9.03 20.56 -1.97
C THR A 110 -10.40 19.89 -1.81
N ARG A 111 -11.49 20.64 -2.04
CA ARG A 111 -12.86 20.09 -1.96
C ARG A 111 -13.05 18.93 -2.93
N LEU A 112 -12.54 19.04 -4.16
CA LEU A 112 -12.71 18.02 -5.19
C LEU A 112 -11.88 16.76 -4.89
N ARG A 113 -10.69 16.89 -4.29
CA ARG A 113 -9.91 15.74 -3.77
C ARG A 113 -10.68 15.02 -2.67
N THR A 114 -11.28 15.74 -1.73
CA THR A 114 -12.10 15.15 -0.66
C THR A 114 -13.33 14.43 -1.23
N ALA A 115 -13.99 15.02 -2.23
CA ALA A 115 -15.15 14.40 -2.88
C ALA A 115 -14.76 13.11 -3.64
N ALA A 116 -13.60 13.10 -4.31
CA ALA A 116 -13.07 11.91 -4.96
C ALA A 116 -12.71 10.83 -3.93
N ALA A 117 -12.00 11.18 -2.85
CA ALA A 117 -11.64 10.26 -1.78
C ALA A 117 -12.87 9.62 -1.12
N ALA A 118 -13.92 10.40 -0.86
CA ALA A 118 -15.18 9.89 -0.32
C ALA A 118 -15.84 8.87 -1.26
N ARG A 119 -15.79 9.08 -2.57
CA ARG A 119 -16.36 8.14 -3.57
C ARG A 119 -15.51 6.91 -3.77
N VAL A 120 -14.19 7.01 -3.67
CA VAL A 120 -13.31 5.85 -3.63
C VAL A 120 -13.62 5.02 -2.38
N ALA A 121 -13.75 5.66 -1.22
CA ALA A 121 -14.15 4.99 0.02
C ALA A 121 -15.52 4.30 -0.11
N GLU A 122 -16.49 4.91 -0.79
CA GLU A 122 -17.78 4.28 -1.08
C GLU A 122 -17.67 3.04 -1.96
N LYS A 123 -16.84 3.09 -3.01
CA LYS A 123 -16.61 1.95 -3.92
C LYS A 123 -15.73 0.85 -3.32
N THR A 124 -14.96 1.18 -2.30
CA THR A 124 -14.03 0.26 -1.62
C THR A 124 -14.52 -0.12 -0.23
N LYS A 125 -15.81 0.11 0.07
CA LYS A 125 -16.44 -0.35 1.32
C LYS A 125 -16.11 -1.84 1.51
N PRO A 126 -15.53 -2.22 2.65
CA PRO A 126 -15.31 -3.62 2.96
C PRO A 126 -16.65 -4.35 2.88
N VAL A 127 -16.69 -5.48 2.16
CA VAL A 127 -17.79 -6.41 2.32
C VAL A 127 -17.67 -6.96 3.74
N SER A 128 -18.57 -6.53 4.61
CA SER A 128 -18.67 -7.06 5.96
C SER A 128 -19.10 -8.51 5.87
N PHE A 129 -18.17 -9.44 6.04
CA PHE A 129 -18.49 -10.83 6.28
C PHE A 129 -19.00 -10.97 7.71
N SER A 130 -20.27 -10.66 7.93
CA SER A 130 -20.97 -11.01 9.16
C SER A 130 -21.30 -12.50 9.15
N VAL A 131 -20.28 -13.35 9.17
CA VAL A 131 -20.42 -14.67 9.77
C VAL A 131 -20.21 -14.43 11.26
N GLU A 132 -21.22 -14.71 12.08
CA GLU A 132 -21.05 -14.78 13.54
C GLU A 132 -20.11 -15.96 13.86
N VAL A 133 -18.81 -15.71 13.77
CA VAL A 133 -17.80 -16.63 14.28
C VAL A 133 -17.71 -16.35 15.77
N ALA A 134 -18.27 -17.26 16.57
CA ALA A 134 -18.14 -17.17 18.03
C ALA A 134 -16.66 -17.03 18.40
N PRO A 135 -16.26 -16.00 19.17
CA PRO A 135 -14.88 -15.82 19.58
C PRO A 135 -14.40 -17.05 20.33
N ALA A 136 -13.30 -17.64 19.86
CA ALA A 136 -12.62 -18.72 20.56
C ALA A 136 -11.40 -18.17 21.30
N ALA A 137 -11.12 -18.71 22.48
CA ALA A 137 -9.86 -18.43 23.16
C ALA A 137 -8.69 -18.81 22.24
N TRP A 138 -7.64 -17.99 22.19
CA TRP A 138 -6.52 -18.16 21.26
C TRP A 138 -5.98 -19.60 21.18
N ASN A 139 -5.64 -20.18 22.34
CA ASN A 139 -5.13 -21.55 22.43
C ASN A 139 -6.09 -22.58 21.85
N LEU A 140 -7.40 -22.39 22.04
CA LEU A 140 -8.43 -23.29 21.49
C LEU A 140 -8.51 -23.14 19.97
N ALA A 141 -8.49 -21.90 19.46
CA ALA A 141 -8.51 -21.61 18.03
C ALA A 141 -7.30 -22.24 17.32
N VAL A 142 -6.10 -22.04 17.86
CA VAL A 142 -4.85 -22.61 17.31
C VAL A 142 -4.91 -24.14 17.32
N ALA A 143 -5.30 -24.76 18.45
CA ALA A 143 -5.39 -26.21 18.55
C ALA A 143 -6.40 -26.80 17.55
N GLN A 144 -7.59 -26.24 17.46
CA GLN A 144 -8.62 -26.73 16.53
C GLN A 144 -8.20 -26.58 15.05
N SER A 145 -7.57 -25.45 14.71
CA SER A 145 -7.05 -25.20 13.36
C SER A 145 -5.98 -26.23 12.98
N VAL A 146 -5.05 -26.52 13.90
CA VAL A 146 -4.01 -27.55 13.73
C VAL A 146 -4.61 -28.95 13.55
N VAL A 147 -5.58 -29.35 14.39
CA VAL A 147 -6.24 -30.67 14.28
C VAL A 147 -6.92 -30.83 12.92
N ARG A 148 -7.61 -29.78 12.45
CA ARG A 148 -8.30 -29.81 11.14
C ARG A 148 -7.31 -30.00 10.00
N ILE A 149 -6.20 -29.27 9.98
CA ILE A 149 -5.23 -29.39 8.90
C ILE A 149 -4.45 -30.71 8.94
N GLN A 150 -4.13 -31.22 10.13
CA GLN A 150 -3.54 -32.56 10.27
C GLN A 150 -4.49 -33.63 9.76
N LYS A 151 -5.78 -33.56 10.11
CA LYS A 151 -6.80 -34.48 9.60
C LYS A 151 -6.92 -34.40 8.09
N GLN A 152 -7.00 -33.19 7.52
CA GLN A 152 -7.07 -33.00 6.07
C GLN A 152 -5.85 -33.57 5.35
N ALA A 153 -4.64 -33.31 5.85
CA ALA A 153 -3.41 -33.87 5.30
C ALA A 153 -3.43 -35.41 5.34
N ARG A 154 -3.84 -35.99 6.47
CA ARG A 154 -3.96 -37.44 6.66
C ARG A 154 -4.99 -38.06 5.72
N ASP A 155 -6.19 -37.51 5.63
CA ASP A 155 -7.28 -38.00 4.78
C ASP A 155 -6.89 -37.96 3.29
N LEU A 156 -6.09 -36.97 2.90
CA LEU A 156 -5.55 -36.87 1.54
C LEU A 156 -4.30 -37.76 1.32
N GLY A 157 -3.77 -38.39 2.38
CA GLY A 157 -2.66 -39.33 2.34
C GLY A 157 -1.27 -38.69 2.36
N TYR A 158 -1.12 -37.47 2.90
CA TYR A 158 0.18 -36.84 3.14
C TYR A 158 0.75 -37.31 4.48
N ALA A 159 1.96 -37.88 4.45
CA ALA A 159 2.63 -38.40 5.65
C ALA A 159 3.22 -37.30 6.54
N LYS A 160 3.70 -36.20 5.95
CA LYS A 160 4.27 -35.06 6.66
C LYS A 160 3.84 -33.73 6.02
N VAL A 161 3.76 -32.70 6.84
CA VAL A 161 3.42 -31.33 6.45
C VAL A 161 4.58 -30.39 6.79
N HIS A 162 4.96 -29.52 5.85
CA HIS A 162 5.93 -28.46 6.05
C HIS A 162 5.22 -27.18 6.47
N PHE A 163 5.47 -26.73 7.71
CA PHE A 163 5.01 -25.42 8.16
C PHE A 163 6.09 -24.37 7.92
N ILE A 164 5.80 -23.42 7.02
CA ILE A 164 6.75 -22.38 6.60
C ILE A 164 6.84 -21.24 7.61
N GLY A 165 5.72 -20.92 8.26
CA GLY A 165 5.63 -19.86 9.25
C GLY A 165 4.32 -19.07 9.14
N SER A 166 4.31 -17.95 9.85
CA SER A 166 3.17 -17.04 9.95
C SER A 166 3.47 -15.71 9.26
N ILE A 167 2.42 -15.14 8.67
CA ILE A 167 2.37 -13.76 8.23
C ILE A 167 1.19 -13.07 8.92
N SER A 168 1.34 -11.80 9.23
CA SER A 168 0.25 -10.97 9.74
C SER A 168 0.17 -9.67 8.98
N LEU A 169 -1.06 -9.23 8.75
CA LEU A 169 -1.37 -7.91 8.20
C LEU A 169 -2.37 -7.26 9.16
N LEU A 170 -1.86 -6.36 10.00
CA LEU A 170 -2.63 -5.68 11.04
C LEU A 170 -2.89 -4.22 10.63
N GLY A 171 -3.47 -3.42 11.53
CA GLY A 171 -3.98 -2.07 11.23
C GLY A 171 -2.94 -1.06 10.72
N ASP A 172 -1.64 -1.34 10.80
CA ASP A 172 -0.57 -0.52 10.23
C ASP A 172 -0.32 -0.77 8.73
N GLY A 173 -1.02 -1.74 8.15
CA GLY A 173 -0.90 -2.12 6.73
C GLY A 173 0.45 -2.76 6.38
N LYS A 174 1.28 -3.11 7.37
CA LYS A 174 2.60 -3.70 7.15
C LYS A 174 2.55 -5.21 7.30
N LEU A 175 3.27 -5.89 6.41
CA LEU A 175 3.47 -7.33 6.50
C LEU A 175 4.48 -7.62 7.62
N ASN A 176 4.03 -8.32 8.66
CA ASN A 176 4.88 -8.80 9.75
C ASN A 176 4.93 -10.34 9.75
N ARG A 177 5.98 -10.92 10.36
CA ARG A 177 6.14 -12.36 10.54
C ARG A 177 6.19 -12.69 12.03
N PRO A 178 5.04 -12.89 12.68
CA PRO A 178 4.97 -13.02 14.13
C PRO A 178 5.55 -14.36 14.60
N GLU A 179 6.73 -14.33 15.23
CA GLU A 179 7.44 -15.52 15.73
C GLU A 179 6.60 -16.30 16.76
N ASP A 180 5.89 -15.59 17.65
CA ASP A 180 5.04 -16.20 18.67
C ASP A 180 3.91 -17.06 18.07
N LEU A 181 3.23 -16.56 17.03
CA LEU A 181 2.20 -17.35 16.32
C LEU A 181 2.81 -18.59 15.66
N SER A 182 4.00 -18.47 15.08
CA SER A 182 4.70 -19.63 14.52
C SER A 182 5.05 -20.66 15.60
N ALA A 183 5.49 -20.19 16.78
CA ALA A 183 5.81 -21.04 17.92
C ALA A 183 4.55 -21.73 18.49
N ASP A 184 3.45 -20.99 18.64
CA ASP A 184 2.18 -21.51 19.14
C ASP A 184 1.61 -22.60 18.23
N ILE A 185 1.63 -22.40 16.92
CA ILE A 185 1.18 -23.41 15.95
C ILE A 185 2.04 -24.66 16.04
N ARG A 186 3.38 -24.53 16.10
CA ARG A 186 4.28 -25.68 16.23
C ARG A 186 4.06 -26.42 17.54
N SER A 187 3.89 -25.68 18.63
CA SER A 187 3.58 -26.24 19.96
C SER A 187 2.27 -27.02 19.94
N ALA A 188 1.21 -26.45 19.37
CA ALA A 188 -0.07 -27.12 19.20
C ALA A 188 0.04 -28.35 18.28
N TRP A 189 0.81 -28.26 17.20
CA TRP A 189 1.05 -29.37 16.27
C TRP A 189 1.70 -30.56 16.95
N ASN A 190 2.79 -30.31 17.67
CA ASN A 190 3.55 -31.35 18.38
C ASN A 190 2.73 -32.02 19.49
N LYS A 191 1.80 -31.29 20.13
CA LYS A 191 0.90 -31.87 21.14
C LYS A 191 -0.09 -32.88 20.54
N VAL A 192 -0.47 -32.71 19.28
CA VAL A 192 -1.45 -33.59 18.62
C VAL A 192 -0.75 -34.75 17.91
N ASP A 193 0.26 -34.47 17.10
CA ASP A 193 1.02 -35.46 16.33
C ASP A 193 2.34 -34.84 15.82
N ASP A 194 3.41 -35.06 16.57
CA ASP A 194 4.77 -34.57 16.28
C ASP A 194 5.39 -35.20 15.03
N LYS A 195 4.97 -36.41 14.65
CA LYS A 195 5.50 -37.13 13.49
C LYS A 195 4.94 -36.60 12.17
N SER A 196 3.76 -35.99 12.22
CA SER A 196 3.11 -35.40 11.05
C SER A 196 3.70 -34.06 10.62
N LEU A 197 4.52 -33.40 11.46
CA LEU A 197 5.22 -32.17 11.11
C LEU A 197 6.61 -32.49 10.55
N ALA A 198 6.92 -31.96 9.38
CA ALA A 198 8.26 -32.03 8.85
C ALA A 198 9.18 -31.04 9.58
N PRO A 199 10.44 -31.41 9.87
CA PRO A 199 11.42 -30.46 10.37
C PRO A 199 11.63 -29.33 9.33
N ALA A 200 11.96 -28.15 9.82
CA ALA A 200 12.37 -27.06 8.94
C ALA A 200 13.70 -27.44 8.25
N PRO A 201 13.87 -27.12 6.95
CA PRO A 201 15.15 -27.25 6.28
C PRO A 201 16.26 -26.51 7.04
N ALA A 202 17.46 -27.09 7.10
CA ALA A 202 18.59 -26.51 7.85
C ALA A 202 19.00 -25.14 7.27
N GLU A 203 18.88 -24.98 5.96
CA GLU A 203 19.12 -23.75 5.22
C GLU A 203 17.91 -22.80 5.16
N GLY A 204 16.79 -23.19 5.79
CA GLY A 204 15.53 -22.46 5.73
C GLY A 204 14.74 -22.68 4.43
N TYR A 205 13.51 -22.17 4.41
CA TYR A 205 12.68 -22.16 3.21
C TYR A 205 13.11 -20.99 2.29
N SER A 206 13.27 -21.25 1.00
CA SER A 206 13.83 -20.31 0.03
C SER A 206 12.91 -20.05 -1.18
N TYR A 207 11.60 -20.19 -1.02
CA TYR A 207 10.66 -19.99 -2.12
C TYR A 207 10.67 -18.53 -2.62
N VAL A 208 10.90 -18.34 -3.93
CA VAL A 208 10.84 -17.04 -4.61
C VAL A 208 9.79 -17.09 -5.72
N PRO A 209 8.67 -16.35 -5.60
CA PRO A 209 7.66 -16.27 -6.66
C PRO A 209 8.25 -15.72 -7.97
N GLY A 210 8.03 -16.41 -9.10
CA GLY A 210 8.29 -15.89 -10.45
C GLY A 210 9.74 -15.95 -10.95
N ALA A 211 10.69 -16.46 -10.17
CA ALA A 211 12.08 -16.60 -10.60
C ALA A 211 12.35 -17.86 -11.45
N ASP A 212 11.56 -18.93 -11.26
CA ASP A 212 11.84 -20.24 -11.86
C ASP A 212 10.95 -20.53 -13.07
N LYS A 213 11.57 -20.95 -14.19
CA LYS A 213 10.88 -21.50 -15.38
C LYS A 213 10.47 -22.98 -15.22
N GLY A 214 10.58 -23.54 -14.00
CA GLY A 214 10.26 -24.92 -13.65
C GLY A 214 9.44 -25.02 -12.36
N ALA A 215 9.10 -26.23 -11.92
CA ALA A 215 8.39 -26.42 -10.66
C ALA A 215 9.26 -25.92 -9.49
N PRO A 216 8.80 -24.94 -8.69
CA PRO A 216 9.64 -24.28 -7.71
C PRO A 216 9.96 -25.21 -6.54
N SER A 217 11.24 -25.27 -6.14
CA SER A 217 11.67 -25.94 -4.91
C SER A 217 11.41 -25.07 -3.69
N LEU A 218 11.06 -25.68 -2.55
CA LEU A 218 10.80 -24.96 -1.30
C LEU A 218 12.08 -24.66 -0.51
N SER A 219 13.10 -25.50 -0.67
CA SER A 219 14.46 -25.29 -0.19
C SER A 219 15.44 -26.10 -1.04
N LYS A 220 16.74 -25.93 -0.82
CA LYS A 220 17.76 -26.75 -1.52
C LYS A 220 17.62 -28.23 -1.19
N SER A 221 17.27 -28.54 0.07
CA SER A 221 17.05 -29.90 0.55
C SER A 221 15.65 -30.44 0.26
N LEU A 222 14.71 -29.61 -0.23
CA LEU A 222 13.33 -29.98 -0.51
C LEU A 222 12.97 -29.64 -1.97
N PRO A 223 13.29 -30.55 -2.91
CA PRO A 223 13.01 -30.35 -4.32
C PRO A 223 11.51 -30.34 -4.60
N ALA A 224 11.13 -29.87 -5.79
CA ALA A 224 9.74 -29.87 -6.22
C ALA A 224 9.13 -31.29 -6.18
N ALA A 225 7.84 -31.37 -5.86
CA ALA A 225 7.10 -32.63 -5.85
C ALA A 225 7.05 -33.23 -7.27
N THR A 226 7.51 -34.46 -7.41
CA THR A 226 7.51 -35.23 -8.66
C THR A 226 6.45 -36.33 -8.68
N ALA A 227 5.85 -36.64 -7.53
CA ALA A 227 4.81 -37.65 -7.37
C ALA A 227 3.62 -37.12 -6.55
N PRO A 228 2.41 -37.68 -6.72
CA PRO A 228 1.26 -37.35 -5.89
C PRO A 228 1.56 -37.52 -4.40
N LYS A 229 1.03 -36.62 -3.57
CA LYS A 229 1.08 -36.69 -2.10
C LYS A 229 2.48 -36.57 -1.48
N GLN A 230 3.48 -36.14 -2.25
CA GLN A 230 4.87 -36.07 -1.82
C GLN A 230 5.15 -34.87 -0.90
N VAL A 231 4.48 -33.73 -1.12
CA VAL A 231 4.73 -32.50 -0.37
C VAL A 231 3.42 -31.85 0.07
N ALA A 232 3.27 -31.62 1.37
CA ALA A 232 2.22 -30.76 1.92
C ALA A 232 2.87 -29.52 2.56
N VAL A 233 2.35 -28.34 2.24
CA VAL A 233 2.85 -27.05 2.72
C VAL A 233 1.72 -26.28 3.39
N VAL A 234 2.02 -25.74 4.56
CA VAL A 234 1.10 -24.91 5.32
C VAL A 234 1.78 -23.62 5.78
N TRP A 235 1.00 -22.54 5.78
CA TRP A 235 1.36 -21.27 6.42
C TRP A 235 0.18 -20.75 7.24
N ALA A 236 0.45 -19.78 8.10
CA ALA A 236 -0.59 -19.12 8.88
C ALA A 236 -0.69 -17.65 8.50
N GLU A 237 -1.92 -17.15 8.46
CA GLU A 237 -2.24 -15.78 8.17
C GLU A 237 -3.04 -15.20 9.33
N PHE A 238 -2.62 -14.04 9.84
CA PHE A 238 -3.30 -13.35 10.92
C PHE A 238 -3.73 -11.96 10.48
N TYR A 239 -5.04 -11.71 10.50
CA TYR A 239 -5.65 -10.48 10.03
C TYR A 239 -6.42 -9.78 11.15
N ALA A 240 -6.51 -8.47 11.03
CA ALA A 240 -7.53 -7.71 11.76
C ALA A 240 -8.94 -7.98 11.21
N ALA A 241 -9.95 -8.06 12.07
CA ALA A 241 -11.34 -8.10 11.63
C ALA A 241 -11.74 -6.78 10.92
N PRO A 242 -12.34 -6.84 9.72
CA PRO A 242 -12.99 -5.66 9.14
C PRO A 242 -14.26 -5.33 9.93
N VAL A 243 -14.44 -4.07 10.30
CA VAL A 243 -15.60 -3.60 11.05
C VAL A 243 -16.87 -3.72 10.20
N ALA A 244 -17.88 -4.43 10.72
CA ALA A 244 -19.26 -4.26 10.30
C ALA A 244 -19.74 -2.90 10.81
N VAL A 245 -19.82 -1.90 9.94
CA VAL A 245 -20.55 -0.68 10.29
C VAL A 245 -22.02 -1.04 10.26
N ILE A 246 -22.60 -1.35 11.41
CA ILE A 246 -24.04 -1.23 11.61
C ILE A 246 -24.33 0.28 11.50
N ARG A 247 -24.91 0.69 10.36
CA ARG A 247 -25.55 1.99 10.22
C ARG A 247 -27.03 1.84 10.50
#